data_AF-A0A5C8MRM6-F1
#
_entry.id   AF-A0A5C8MRM6-F1
#
_cell.length_a   1.000
_cell.length_b   1.000
_cell.length_c   1.000
_cell.angle_alpha   90.00
_cell.angle_beta   90.00
_cell.angle_gamma   90.00
#
_symmetry.space_group_name_H-M   'P 1'
#
loop_
_entity.id
_entity.type
_entity.pdbx_description
1 polymer ?
#
loop_
_entity_poly.entity_id
_entity_poly.type
_entity_poly.pdbx_seq_one_letter_code
_entity_poly.pdbx_strand_id
1 'polypeptide(L)'
;MNGLYMNNIYKSFGTVNVLNGVNLHVQKGEVHALLGMNGAGKSTLMKILAGALFPDKGTITIDGEERRFSSPADAKKAGIGLVVQEVDTALFPSLTVYENIAAGDIADTKQKPFLSWKQQKQRAAELLRQVGLSISPNKLIRECTLHEKQLIVLAKVLSSSARYIILDEPTAALSETETKRLFTIINDLKAQGVSFIYISHKLKEVKEICDRVTILRDGNVVHHGDVSTLSLEEMIQHMVGRVYTTVQKEARTYSDDILFKVEQLRIAKTGTTVDLEIHKGEIVGIAGLAGAGKTELAESLIAHTKTTGEWWIDGKRYTFSSPKEAIAAGICLIPEERRKQG
;
A
#
# COMPACT_ATOMS: atom_id res chain seq x y z
N MET A 1 23.60 -21.17 2.96
CA MET A 1 23.36 -19.81 2.41
C MET A 1 22.41 -19.10 3.36
N ASN A 2 22.80 -17.96 3.92
CA ASN A 2 21.89 -17.17 4.77
C ASN A 2 21.05 -16.25 3.86
N GLY A 3 19.75 -16.11 4.12
CA GLY A 3 18.84 -15.36 3.25
C GLY A 3 17.66 -16.19 2.72
N LEU A 4 16.81 -15.53 1.94
CA LEU A 4 15.66 -16.10 1.26
C LEU A 4 15.94 -16.14 -0.25
N TYR A 5 15.81 -17.31 -0.85
CA TYR A 5 16.12 -17.55 -2.25
C TYR A 5 14.92 -18.21 -2.91
N MET A 6 14.41 -17.59 -3.96
CA MET A 6 13.48 -18.20 -4.90
C MET A 6 14.25 -18.46 -6.18
N ASN A 7 14.46 -19.73 -6.53
CA ASN A 7 15.29 -20.12 -7.67
C ASN A 7 14.44 -20.76 -8.76
N ASN A 8 14.57 -20.21 -9.98
CA ASN A 8 13.97 -20.71 -11.20
C ASN A 8 12.44 -20.94 -11.09
N ILE A 9 11.73 -19.95 -10.54
CA ILE A 9 10.30 -20.05 -10.29
C ILE A 9 9.51 -19.89 -11.58
N TYR A 10 8.69 -20.89 -11.89
CA TYR A 10 7.72 -20.84 -12.99
C TYR A 10 6.30 -20.83 -12.46
N LYS A 11 5.42 -20.11 -13.14
CA LYS A 11 3.98 -20.17 -12.89
C LYS A 11 3.16 -19.85 -14.12
N SER A 12 2.16 -20.67 -14.38
CA SER A 12 1.23 -20.55 -15.49
C SER A 12 -0.21 -20.65 -14.99
N PHE A 13 -1.12 -19.98 -15.69
CA PHE A 13 -2.57 -20.12 -15.49
C PHE A 13 -3.20 -20.46 -16.84
N GLY A 14 -3.60 -21.72 -17.01
CA GLY A 14 -4.01 -22.24 -18.31
C GLY A 14 -2.86 -22.16 -19.30
N THR A 15 -3.06 -21.45 -20.41
CA THR A 15 -2.06 -21.24 -21.47
C THR A 15 -1.16 -20.02 -21.24
N VAL A 16 -1.42 -19.21 -20.21
CA VAL A 16 -0.69 -17.98 -19.96
C VAL A 16 0.44 -18.23 -18.97
N ASN A 17 1.68 -18.07 -19.43
CA ASN A 17 2.86 -18.10 -18.56
C ASN A 17 3.03 -16.74 -17.88
N VAL A 18 3.00 -16.72 -16.55
CA VAL A 18 3.11 -15.50 -15.73
C VAL A 18 4.51 -15.34 -15.12
N LEU A 19 5.19 -16.43 -14.78
CA LEU A 19 6.58 -16.43 -14.32
C LEU A 19 7.38 -17.43 -15.15
N ASN A 20 8.54 -17.00 -15.64
CA ASN A 20 9.37 -17.70 -16.61
C ASN A 20 10.79 -17.93 -16.05
N GLY A 21 10.92 -18.68 -14.96
CA GLY A 21 12.22 -18.97 -14.35
C GLY A 21 12.76 -17.79 -13.53
N VAL A 22 11.89 -17.16 -12.75
CA VAL A 22 12.23 -15.98 -11.96
C VAL A 22 13.14 -16.35 -10.79
N ASN A 23 14.21 -15.58 -10.63
CA ASN A 23 15.11 -15.65 -9.47
C ASN A 23 14.92 -14.42 -8.59
N LEU A 24 14.76 -14.61 -7.28
CA LEU A 24 14.70 -13.53 -6.29
C LEU A 24 15.52 -13.93 -5.08
N HIS A 25 16.52 -13.13 -4.74
CA HIS A 25 17.43 -13.39 -3.62
C HIS A 25 17.38 -12.22 -2.66
N VAL A 26 16.97 -12.50 -1.42
CA VAL A 26 16.85 -11.53 -0.34
C VAL A 26 17.85 -11.88 0.77
N GLN A 27 18.86 -11.05 1.00
CA GLN A 27 19.82 -11.22 2.08
C GLN A 27 19.17 -10.92 3.44
N LYS A 28 19.79 -11.44 4.50
CA LYS A 28 19.34 -11.17 5.86
C LYS A 28 19.62 -9.72 6.24
N GLY A 29 18.60 -9.02 6.74
CA GLY A 29 18.73 -7.63 7.18
C GLY A 29 18.86 -6.65 6.02
N GLU A 30 18.31 -6.96 4.85
CA GLU A 30 18.23 -6.04 3.72
C GLU A 30 16.79 -5.62 3.41
N VAL A 31 16.63 -4.48 2.75
CA VAL A 31 15.40 -4.06 2.11
C VAL A 31 15.58 -4.23 0.61
N HIS A 32 14.91 -5.25 0.05
CA HIS A 32 15.01 -5.61 -1.35
C HIS A 32 13.79 -5.11 -2.13
N ALA A 33 14.00 -4.24 -3.10
CA ALA A 33 12.95 -3.74 -3.98
C ALA A 33 12.54 -4.80 -5.01
N LEU A 34 11.24 -5.02 -5.17
CA LEU A 34 10.67 -5.79 -6.27
C LEU A 34 9.86 -4.87 -7.17
N LEU A 35 10.44 -4.49 -8.31
CA LEU A 35 9.87 -3.55 -9.27
C LEU A 35 9.35 -4.25 -10.52
N GLY A 36 8.57 -3.52 -11.31
CA GLY A 36 8.00 -4.00 -12.57
C GLY A 36 6.65 -3.34 -12.84
N MET A 37 6.23 -3.33 -14.11
CA MET A 37 4.91 -2.81 -14.48
C MET A 37 3.77 -3.66 -13.90
N ASN A 38 2.54 -3.14 -13.95
CA ASN A 38 1.36 -3.96 -13.71
C ASN A 38 1.32 -5.12 -14.71
N GLY A 39 1.06 -6.33 -14.23
CA GLY A 39 1.12 -7.54 -15.04
C GLY A 39 2.51 -8.20 -15.14
N ALA A 40 3.57 -7.60 -14.62
CA ALA A 40 4.93 -8.17 -14.73
C ALA A 40 5.17 -9.47 -13.93
N GLY A 41 4.22 -9.90 -13.09
CA GLY A 41 4.30 -11.13 -12.29
C GLY A 41 4.65 -10.95 -10.81
N LYS A 42 4.88 -9.71 -10.34
CA LYS A 42 5.24 -9.40 -8.93
C LYS A 42 4.29 -10.05 -7.91
N SER A 43 3.00 -9.77 -8.01
CA SER A 43 2.00 -10.29 -7.07
C SER A 43 1.88 -11.83 -7.13
N THR A 44 2.11 -12.44 -8.29
CA THR A 44 2.14 -13.90 -8.43
C THR A 44 3.33 -14.49 -7.69
N LEU A 45 4.52 -13.92 -7.86
CA LEU A 45 5.73 -14.34 -7.16
C LEU A 45 5.56 -14.21 -5.64
N MET A 46 4.98 -13.11 -5.17
CA MET A 46 4.75 -12.86 -3.75
C MET A 46 3.67 -13.78 -3.15
N LYS A 47 2.61 -14.08 -3.89
CA LYS A 47 1.61 -15.07 -3.48
C LYS A 47 2.20 -16.48 -3.38
N ILE A 48 3.15 -16.82 -4.25
CA ILE A 48 3.92 -18.07 -4.14
C ILE A 48 4.75 -18.07 -2.86
N LEU A 49 5.50 -16.97 -2.61
CA LEU A 49 6.33 -16.85 -1.42
C LEU A 49 5.50 -16.88 -0.13
N ALA A 50 4.32 -16.27 -0.13
CA ALA A 50 3.37 -16.27 0.98
C ALA A 50 2.58 -17.59 1.12
N GLY A 51 2.86 -18.61 0.30
CA GLY A 51 2.20 -19.93 0.36
C GLY A 51 0.72 -19.93 -0.08
N ALA A 52 0.25 -18.85 -0.70
CA ALA A 52 -1.11 -18.73 -1.24
C ALA A 52 -1.23 -19.30 -2.66
N LEU A 53 -0.12 -19.45 -3.36
CA LEU A 53 0.00 -20.12 -4.66
C LEU A 53 1.19 -21.09 -4.63
N PHE A 54 1.16 -22.08 -5.51
CA PHE A 54 2.27 -23.02 -5.68
C PHE A 54 2.97 -22.77 -7.02
N PRO A 55 4.31 -22.77 -7.06
CA PRO A 55 5.04 -22.67 -8.32
C PRO A 55 4.84 -23.97 -9.11
N ASP A 56 4.89 -23.89 -10.43
CA ASP A 56 4.86 -25.08 -11.30
C ASP A 56 6.24 -25.76 -11.33
N LYS A 57 7.31 -24.96 -11.18
CA LYS A 57 8.72 -25.39 -11.08
C LYS A 57 9.52 -24.39 -10.25
N GLY A 58 10.69 -24.82 -9.77
CA GLY A 58 11.62 -24.01 -8.99
C GLY A 58 11.63 -24.36 -7.51
N THR A 59 12.50 -23.73 -6.74
CA THR A 59 12.67 -23.99 -5.30
C THR A 59 12.66 -22.71 -4.47
N ILE A 60 12.24 -22.83 -3.22
CA ILE A 60 12.32 -21.76 -2.22
C ILE A 60 13.23 -22.26 -1.11
N THR A 61 14.26 -21.49 -0.76
CA THR A 61 15.18 -21.78 0.33
C THR A 61 15.19 -20.61 1.30
N ILE A 62 15.11 -20.89 2.60
CA ILE A 62 15.11 -19.87 3.66
C ILE A 62 16.14 -20.28 4.69
N ASP A 63 17.11 -19.40 4.94
CA ASP A 63 18.17 -19.60 5.92
C ASP A 63 18.91 -20.94 5.73
N GLY A 64 19.06 -21.37 4.47
CA GLY A 64 19.76 -22.59 4.07
C GLY A 64 18.89 -23.84 3.96
N GLU A 65 17.62 -23.77 4.34
CA GLU A 65 16.69 -24.90 4.29
C GLU A 65 15.71 -24.76 3.11
N GLU A 66 15.60 -25.78 2.27
CA GLU A 66 14.55 -25.83 1.24
C GLU A 66 13.18 -25.91 1.93
N ARG A 67 12.27 -25.04 1.52
CA ARG A 67 10.91 -24.96 2.03
C ARG A 67 9.91 -25.22 0.91
N ARG A 68 8.92 -26.04 1.22
CA ARG A 68 7.73 -26.24 0.38
C ARG A 68 6.52 -25.84 1.19
N PHE A 69 5.80 -24.84 0.71
CA PHE A 69 4.57 -24.39 1.36
C PHE A 69 3.38 -25.10 0.74
N SER A 70 2.49 -25.62 1.57
CA SER A 70 1.18 -26.15 1.15
C SER A 70 0.05 -25.21 1.58
N SER A 71 0.37 -24.17 2.35
CA SER A 71 -0.58 -23.17 2.83
C SER A 71 0.13 -21.88 3.26
N PRO A 72 -0.59 -20.76 3.41
CA PRO A 72 -0.04 -19.55 4.01
C PRO A 72 0.46 -19.73 5.44
N ALA A 73 -0.11 -20.67 6.20
CA ALA A 73 0.33 -20.98 7.55
C ALA A 73 1.76 -21.55 7.57
N ASP A 74 2.15 -22.31 6.54
CA ASP A 74 3.50 -22.85 6.42
C ASP A 74 4.53 -21.75 6.15
N ALA A 75 4.19 -20.81 5.27
CA ALA A 75 5.03 -19.64 4.99
C ALA A 75 5.22 -18.77 6.24
N LYS A 76 4.12 -18.53 6.98
CA LYS A 76 4.15 -17.81 8.26
C LYS A 76 5.07 -18.50 9.28
N LYS A 77 4.94 -19.83 9.46
CA LYS A 77 5.82 -20.63 10.33
C LYS A 77 7.29 -20.59 9.91
N ALA A 78 7.56 -20.46 8.61
CA ALA A 78 8.91 -20.29 8.08
C ALA A 78 9.47 -18.87 8.31
N GLY A 79 8.66 -17.95 8.85
CA GLY A 79 9.05 -16.57 9.15
C GLY A 79 8.74 -15.58 8.02
N ILE A 80 7.81 -15.90 7.12
CA ILE A 80 7.37 -14.98 6.06
C ILE A 80 6.12 -14.22 6.51
N GLY A 81 6.19 -12.90 6.43
CA GLY A 81 5.09 -11.97 6.69
C GLY A 81 4.66 -11.23 5.44
N LEU A 82 3.37 -10.90 5.33
CA LEU A 82 2.83 -10.08 4.25
C LEU A 82 2.00 -8.94 4.84
N VAL A 83 2.39 -7.70 4.52
CA VAL A 83 1.60 -6.49 4.72
C VAL A 83 1.03 -6.10 3.36
N VAL A 84 -0.29 -6.28 3.22
CA VAL A 84 -1.01 -5.97 1.97
C VAL A 84 -1.27 -4.48 1.84
N GLN A 85 -1.42 -4.02 0.59
CA GLN A 85 -1.76 -2.64 0.25
C GLN A 85 -3.06 -2.16 0.92
N GLU A 86 -4.13 -2.94 0.78
CA GLU A 86 -5.43 -2.63 1.41
C GLU A 86 -5.47 -3.18 2.84
N VAL A 87 -4.87 -2.46 3.79
CA VAL A 87 -4.71 -2.90 5.20
C VAL A 87 -6.03 -3.22 5.90
N ASP A 88 -7.14 -2.61 5.48
CA ASP A 88 -8.48 -2.92 5.99
C ASP A 88 -8.91 -4.36 5.71
N THR A 89 -8.41 -4.99 4.64
CA THR A 89 -8.70 -6.39 4.32
C THR A 89 -8.00 -7.37 5.25
N ALA A 90 -6.96 -6.92 5.94
CA ALA A 90 -6.15 -7.73 6.85
C ALA A 90 -6.57 -7.60 8.33
N LEU A 91 -7.56 -6.75 8.63
CA LEU A 91 -8.00 -6.41 9.98
C LEU A 91 -9.51 -6.63 10.15
N PHE A 92 -9.93 -6.92 11.38
CA PHE A 92 -11.32 -7.06 11.79
C PHE A 92 -11.78 -5.75 12.45
N PRO A 93 -12.63 -4.94 11.79
CA PRO A 93 -12.97 -3.58 12.24
C PRO A 93 -13.69 -3.53 13.60
N SER A 94 -14.45 -4.57 13.93
CA SER A 94 -15.23 -4.70 15.16
C SER A 94 -14.42 -5.20 16.35
N LEU A 95 -13.19 -5.65 16.12
CA LEU A 95 -12.29 -6.10 17.17
C LEU A 95 -11.32 -4.99 17.57
N THR A 96 -10.79 -5.11 18.77
CA THR A 96 -9.75 -4.22 19.29
C THR A 96 -8.41 -4.45 18.59
N VAL A 97 -7.48 -3.50 18.77
CA VAL A 97 -6.10 -3.64 18.27
C VAL A 97 -5.44 -4.91 18.80
N TYR A 98 -5.54 -5.19 20.11
CA TYR A 98 -4.87 -6.35 20.70
C TYR A 98 -5.45 -7.68 20.18
N GLU A 99 -6.77 -7.76 19.97
CA GLU A 99 -7.40 -8.95 19.40
C GLU A 99 -6.94 -9.20 17.97
N ASN A 100 -6.80 -8.15 17.16
CA ASN A 100 -6.28 -8.27 15.80
C ASN A 100 -4.83 -8.76 15.74
N ILE A 101 -3.97 -8.25 16.63
CA ILE A 101 -2.57 -8.66 16.72
C ILE A 101 -2.46 -10.10 17.24
N ALA A 102 -3.29 -10.47 18.24
CA ALA A 102 -3.27 -11.79 18.86
C ALA A 102 -3.96 -12.88 18.03
N ALA A 103 -4.84 -12.53 17.08
CA ALA A 103 -5.65 -13.47 16.31
C ALA A 103 -4.83 -14.61 15.66
N GLY A 104 -3.63 -14.28 15.16
CA GLY A 104 -2.73 -15.27 14.56
C GLY A 104 -2.22 -16.30 15.58
N ASP A 105 -1.85 -15.88 16.78
CA ASP A 105 -1.37 -16.76 17.83
C ASP A 105 -2.51 -17.62 18.39
N ILE A 106 -3.71 -17.04 18.55
CA ILE A 106 -4.89 -17.72 19.06
C ILE A 106 -5.31 -18.86 18.12
N ALA A 107 -5.30 -18.62 16.81
CA ALA A 107 -5.67 -19.63 15.80
C ALA A 107 -4.67 -20.81 15.73
N ASP A 108 -3.38 -20.55 15.96
CA ASP A 108 -2.33 -21.58 15.99
C ASP A 108 -2.33 -22.39 17.30
N THR A 109 -2.99 -21.90 18.35
CA THR A 109 -3.04 -22.51 19.69
C THR A 109 -4.13 -23.59 19.80
N LYS A 110 -4.14 -24.58 18.91
CA LYS A 110 -4.99 -25.78 19.05
C LYS A 110 -4.69 -26.64 20.30
N GLN A 111 -3.75 -26.25 21.16
CA GLN A 111 -3.21 -27.09 22.24
C GLN A 111 -3.04 -26.43 23.62
N LYS A 112 -3.42 -25.16 23.87
CA LYS A 112 -3.33 -24.58 25.24
C LYS A 112 -4.69 -24.16 25.79
N PRO A 113 -5.17 -24.79 26.89
CA PRO A 113 -6.50 -24.52 27.45
C PRO A 113 -6.64 -23.16 28.17
N PHE A 114 -5.57 -22.39 28.35
CA PHE A 114 -5.60 -21.11 29.07
C PHE A 114 -4.86 -20.01 28.31
N LEU A 115 -5.60 -19.21 27.54
CA LEU A 115 -5.10 -17.98 26.92
C LEU A 115 -5.23 -16.83 27.93
N SER A 116 -4.11 -16.23 28.35
CA SER A 116 -4.13 -15.05 29.23
C SER A 116 -4.32 -13.77 28.42
N TRP A 117 -5.51 -13.18 28.48
CA TRP A 117 -5.81 -11.90 27.85
C TRP A 117 -4.90 -10.77 28.30
N LYS A 118 -4.48 -10.78 29.58
CA LYS A 118 -3.53 -9.80 30.13
C LYS A 118 -2.17 -9.89 29.42
N GLN A 119 -1.67 -11.11 29.20
CA GLN A 119 -0.40 -11.32 28.48
C GLN A 119 -0.52 -10.94 27.00
N GLN A 120 -1.62 -11.31 26.34
CA GLN A 120 -1.86 -10.94 24.93
C GLN A 120 -1.89 -9.43 24.73
N LYS A 121 -2.55 -8.71 25.65
CA LYS A 121 -2.61 -7.26 25.62
C LYS A 121 -1.26 -6.60 25.88
N GLN A 122 -0.47 -7.13 26.81
CA GLN A 122 0.88 -6.64 27.08
C GLN A 122 1.79 -6.84 25.85
N ARG A 123 1.76 -8.03 25.26
CA ARG A 123 2.51 -8.33 24.03
C ARG A 123 2.11 -7.44 22.87
N ALA A 124 0.80 -7.19 22.69
CA ALA A 124 0.31 -6.25 21.69
C ALA A 124 0.87 -4.83 21.93
N ALA A 125 0.89 -4.35 23.16
CA ALA A 125 1.45 -3.04 23.49
C ALA A 125 2.97 -2.96 23.22
N GLU A 126 3.71 -4.04 23.45
CA GLU A 126 5.14 -4.13 23.13
C GLU A 126 5.37 -4.08 21.60
N LEU A 127 4.58 -4.84 20.83
CA LEU A 127 4.65 -4.85 19.36
C LEU A 127 4.27 -3.50 18.75
N LEU A 128 3.23 -2.84 19.29
CA LEU A 128 2.83 -1.49 18.87
C LEU A 128 3.97 -0.49 19.09
N ARG A 129 4.67 -0.59 20.22
CA ARG A 129 5.85 0.25 20.51
C ARG A 129 7.01 -0.03 19.57
N GLN A 130 7.23 -1.31 19.21
CA GLN A 130 8.27 -1.71 18.27
C GLN A 130 8.05 -1.10 16.86
N VAL A 131 6.79 -0.90 16.46
CA VAL A 131 6.45 -0.19 15.21
C VAL A 131 6.21 1.31 15.41
N GLY A 132 6.65 1.89 16.53
CA GLY A 132 6.55 3.33 16.78
C GLY A 132 5.12 3.86 16.99
N LEU A 133 4.13 2.98 17.23
CA LEU A 133 2.73 3.34 17.35
C LEU A 133 2.30 3.41 18.83
N SER A 134 1.87 4.59 19.27
CA SER A 134 1.40 4.85 20.63
C SER A 134 -0.13 4.98 20.69
N ILE A 135 -0.84 3.84 20.68
CA ILE A 135 -2.30 3.80 20.85
C ILE A 135 -2.71 2.78 21.92
N SER A 136 -3.91 2.95 22.47
CA SER A 136 -4.48 1.97 23.39
C SER A 136 -4.71 0.63 22.67
N PRO A 137 -4.20 -0.50 23.19
CA PRO A 137 -4.52 -1.81 22.63
C PRO A 137 -6.01 -2.16 22.64
N ASN A 138 -6.81 -1.47 23.47
CA ASN A 138 -8.27 -1.63 23.54
C ASN A 138 -9.04 -0.79 22.49
N LYS A 139 -8.37 0.10 21.76
CA LYS A 139 -9.01 0.91 20.71
C LYS A 139 -9.60 -0.03 19.65
N LEU A 140 -10.76 0.30 19.09
CA LEU A 140 -11.33 -0.51 18.00
C LEU A 140 -10.62 -0.20 16.69
N ILE A 141 -10.43 -1.20 15.82
CA ILE A 141 -9.81 -0.99 14.50
C ILE A 141 -10.58 0.04 13.67
N ARG A 142 -11.92 0.03 13.73
CA ARG A 142 -12.75 1.01 13.00
C ARG A 142 -12.50 2.47 13.39
N GLU A 143 -11.92 2.71 14.57
CA GLU A 143 -11.58 4.04 15.08
C GLU A 143 -10.14 4.45 14.72
N CYS A 144 -9.38 3.55 14.11
CA CYS A 144 -7.99 3.79 13.75
C CYS A 144 -7.89 4.47 12.38
N THR A 145 -6.92 5.37 12.22
CA THR A 145 -6.59 5.96 10.91
C THR A 145 -5.94 4.91 10.00
N LEU A 146 -5.85 5.18 8.71
CA LEU A 146 -5.20 4.28 7.76
C LEU A 146 -3.72 4.04 8.09
N HIS A 147 -3.01 5.09 8.47
CA HIS A 147 -1.63 4.99 8.96
C HIS A 147 -1.52 4.13 10.22
N GLU A 148 -2.41 4.33 11.22
CA GLU A 148 -2.45 3.49 12.41
C GLU A 148 -2.72 2.02 12.05
N LYS A 149 -3.69 1.75 11.18
CA LYS A 149 -4.02 0.39 10.69
C LYS A 149 -2.84 -0.28 10.03
N GLN A 150 -2.07 0.45 9.22
CA GLN A 150 -0.90 -0.10 8.57
C GLN A 150 0.19 -0.55 9.57
N LEU A 151 0.47 0.30 10.56
CA LEU A 151 1.42 -0.06 11.62
C LEU A 151 0.89 -1.22 12.48
N ILE A 152 -0.43 -1.30 12.71
CA ILE A 152 -1.07 -2.45 13.37
C ILE A 152 -0.88 -3.74 12.56
N VAL A 153 -1.04 -3.70 11.23
CA VAL A 153 -0.78 -4.87 10.37
C VAL A 153 0.69 -5.28 10.43
N LEU A 154 1.62 -4.32 10.42
CA LEU A 154 3.05 -4.60 10.58
C LEU A 154 3.33 -5.25 11.95
N ALA A 155 2.76 -4.72 13.03
CA ALA A 155 2.86 -5.30 14.38
C ALA A 155 2.27 -6.72 14.45
N LYS A 156 1.14 -6.97 13.79
CA LYS A 156 0.52 -8.28 13.64
C LYS A 156 1.40 -9.27 12.87
N VAL A 157 2.12 -8.81 11.85
CA VAL A 157 3.09 -9.64 11.12
C VAL A 157 4.30 -9.98 12.01
N LEU A 158 4.82 -9.00 12.75
CA LEU A 158 5.94 -9.19 13.68
C LEU A 158 5.59 -10.13 14.85
N SER A 159 4.34 -10.11 15.32
CA SER A 159 3.88 -11.03 16.39
C SER A 159 4.12 -12.49 16.03
N SER A 160 4.10 -12.81 14.74
CA SER A 160 4.27 -14.15 14.19
C SER A 160 5.73 -14.56 13.97
N SER A 161 6.69 -13.84 14.57
CA SER A 161 8.14 -14.08 14.42
C SER A 161 8.61 -14.00 12.96
N ALA A 162 8.01 -13.10 12.18
CA ALA A 162 8.39 -12.87 10.80
C ALA A 162 9.83 -12.33 10.71
N ARG A 163 10.66 -12.97 9.88
CA ARG A 163 12.04 -12.57 9.55
C ARG A 163 12.15 -11.95 8.15
N TYR A 164 11.22 -12.30 7.26
CA TYR A 164 11.11 -11.76 5.90
C TYR A 164 9.72 -11.17 5.73
N ILE A 165 9.62 -9.84 5.58
CA ILE A 165 8.34 -9.13 5.48
C ILE A 165 8.18 -8.56 4.08
N ILE A 166 7.12 -8.97 3.40
CA ILE A 166 6.69 -8.38 2.12
C ILE A 166 5.83 -7.16 2.44
N LEU A 167 6.21 -6.01 1.90
CA LEU A 167 5.45 -4.76 1.96
C LEU A 167 4.93 -4.44 0.57
N ASP A 168 3.62 -4.60 0.36
CA ASP A 168 2.98 -4.36 -0.94
C ASP A 168 2.40 -2.93 -1.01
N GLU A 169 3.03 -2.06 -1.80
CA GLU A 169 2.71 -0.63 -1.94
C GLU A 169 2.41 0.07 -0.60
N PRO A 170 3.31 -0.02 0.39
CA PRO A 170 3.00 0.38 1.77
C PRO A 170 2.76 1.89 1.92
N THR A 171 3.20 2.73 0.99
CA THR A 171 3.06 4.20 1.10
C THR A 171 1.91 4.75 0.26
N ALA A 172 1.12 3.88 -0.38
CA ALA A 172 0.11 4.29 -1.37
C ALA A 172 -0.87 5.33 -0.82
N ALA A 173 -1.22 5.22 0.47
CA ALA A 173 -2.18 6.09 1.14
C ALA A 173 -1.58 6.82 2.36
N LEU A 174 -0.26 6.98 2.39
CA LEU A 174 0.46 7.72 3.43
C LEU A 174 0.90 9.09 2.92
N SER A 175 0.90 10.08 3.82
CA SER A 175 1.59 11.35 3.59
C SER A 175 3.11 11.16 3.57
N GLU A 176 3.84 12.17 3.09
CA GLU A 176 5.32 12.14 3.07
C GLU A 176 5.91 12.01 4.49
N THR A 177 5.32 12.69 5.48
CA THR A 177 5.73 12.61 6.88
C THR A 177 5.51 11.20 7.45
N GLU A 178 4.37 10.57 7.14
CA GLU A 178 4.07 9.21 7.56
C GLU A 178 4.97 8.18 6.86
N THR A 179 5.30 8.42 5.59
CA THR A 179 6.24 7.61 4.82
C THR A 179 7.64 7.63 5.44
N LYS A 180 8.15 8.80 5.81
CA LYS A 180 9.44 8.93 6.50
C LYS A 180 9.46 8.19 7.84
N ARG A 181 8.36 8.25 8.61
CA ARG A 181 8.23 7.47 9.85
C ARG A 181 8.27 5.97 9.59
N LEU A 182 7.56 5.50 8.56
CA LEU A 182 7.61 4.10 8.15
C LEU A 182 9.05 3.68 7.78
N PHE A 183 9.80 4.53 7.09
CA PHE A 183 11.20 4.24 6.75
C PHE A 183 12.10 4.16 7.97
N THR A 184 11.92 5.03 8.97
CA THR A 184 12.60 4.90 10.26
C THR A 184 12.32 3.53 10.90
N ILE A 185 11.05 3.12 10.95
CA ILE A 185 10.65 1.82 11.52
C ILE A 185 11.27 0.65 10.73
N ILE A 186 11.25 0.71 9.40
CA ILE A 186 11.86 -0.32 8.54
C ILE A 186 13.36 -0.43 8.82
N ASN A 187 14.08 0.69 8.93
CA ASN A 187 15.50 0.70 9.24
C ASN A 187 15.81 0.15 10.64
N ASP A 188 14.99 0.47 11.64
CA ASP A 188 15.15 -0.05 13.00
C ASP A 188 14.93 -1.57 13.05
N LEU A 189 13.92 -2.08 12.35
CA LEU A 189 13.64 -3.51 12.25
C LEU A 189 14.70 -4.24 11.42
N LYS A 190 15.21 -3.60 10.36
CA LYS A 190 16.35 -4.07 9.56
C LYS A 190 17.59 -4.26 10.42
N ALA A 191 17.91 -3.29 11.27
CA ALA A 191 19.02 -3.38 12.23
C ALA A 191 18.84 -4.52 13.25
N GLN A 192 17.59 -4.92 13.52
CA GLN A 192 17.25 -6.10 14.35
C GLN A 192 17.29 -7.42 13.56
N GLY A 193 17.64 -7.38 12.27
CA GLY A 193 17.80 -8.56 11.41
C GLY A 193 16.55 -8.98 10.64
N VAL A 194 15.49 -8.16 10.63
CA VAL A 194 14.32 -8.35 9.76
C VAL A 194 14.69 -7.93 8.34
N SER A 195 14.29 -8.72 7.36
CA SER A 195 14.52 -8.42 5.93
C SER A 195 13.19 -8.07 5.28
N PHE A 196 13.21 -7.18 4.30
CA PHE A 196 12.01 -6.68 3.65
C PHE A 196 12.05 -6.94 2.15
N ILE A 197 10.90 -7.31 1.58
CA ILE A 197 10.65 -7.22 0.15
C ILE A 197 9.72 -6.03 -0.06
N TYR A 198 10.24 -4.96 -0.63
CA TYR A 198 9.53 -3.68 -0.80
C TYR A 198 9.00 -3.55 -2.22
N ILE A 199 7.68 -3.56 -2.39
CA ILE A 199 7.02 -3.43 -3.69
C ILE A 199 6.45 -2.02 -3.77
N SER A 200 6.92 -1.23 -4.74
CA SER A 200 6.41 0.12 -4.97
C SER A 200 6.65 0.55 -6.42
N HIS A 201 5.79 1.43 -6.92
CA HIS A 201 5.99 2.14 -8.17
C HIS A 201 6.58 3.56 -7.95
N LYS A 202 6.75 3.98 -6.69
CA LYS A 202 7.35 5.27 -6.33
C LYS A 202 8.87 5.14 -6.22
N LEU A 203 9.56 5.31 -7.34
CA LEU A 203 10.99 5.02 -7.44
C LEU A 203 11.89 5.89 -6.55
N LYS A 204 11.47 7.10 -6.19
CA LYS A 204 12.18 7.93 -5.21
C LYS A 204 12.24 7.28 -3.82
N GLU A 205 11.14 6.64 -3.41
CA GLU A 205 11.06 5.90 -2.15
C GLU A 205 11.97 4.68 -2.19
N VAL A 206 11.96 3.94 -3.31
CA VAL A 206 12.85 2.80 -3.53
C VAL A 206 14.32 3.21 -3.37
N LYS A 207 14.69 4.36 -3.97
CA LYS A 207 16.02 4.95 -3.84
C LYS A 207 16.41 5.33 -2.41
N GLU A 208 15.43 5.69 -1.60
CA GLU A 208 15.65 6.14 -0.23
C GLU A 208 15.80 4.98 0.76
N ILE A 209 15.01 3.91 0.59
CA ILE A 209 14.90 2.84 1.62
C ILE A 209 15.49 1.48 1.21
N CYS A 210 15.64 1.19 -0.08
CA CYS A 210 16.03 -0.14 -0.54
C CYS A 210 17.55 -0.25 -0.79
N ASP A 211 18.13 -1.39 -0.41
CA ASP A 211 19.53 -1.73 -0.65
C ASP A 211 19.75 -2.28 -2.06
N ARG A 212 18.87 -3.22 -2.44
CA ARG A 212 18.96 -3.99 -3.68
C ARG A 212 17.63 -4.01 -4.40
N VAL A 213 17.66 -4.35 -5.69
CA VAL A 213 16.47 -4.36 -6.53
C VAL A 213 16.45 -5.58 -7.45
N THR A 214 15.25 -6.09 -7.68
CA THR A 214 14.92 -6.99 -8.79
C THR A 214 13.80 -6.36 -9.60
N ILE A 215 14.02 -6.21 -10.91
CA ILE A 215 13.04 -5.65 -11.82
C ILE A 215 12.46 -6.78 -12.67
N LEU A 216 11.15 -6.98 -12.57
CA LEU A 216 10.39 -7.92 -13.40
C LEU A 216 9.76 -7.21 -14.59
N ARG A 217 9.79 -7.89 -15.74
CA ARG A 217 9.04 -7.51 -16.95
C ARG A 217 8.58 -8.78 -17.66
N ASP A 218 7.29 -8.86 -17.96
CA ASP A 218 6.67 -9.99 -18.68
C ASP A 218 7.04 -11.36 -18.09
N GLY A 219 7.04 -11.46 -16.75
CA GLY A 219 7.35 -12.70 -16.04
C GLY A 219 8.83 -13.09 -16.00
N ASN A 220 9.74 -12.21 -16.44
CA ASN A 220 11.19 -12.43 -16.45
C ASN A 220 11.90 -11.40 -15.56
N VAL A 221 13.05 -11.78 -14.99
CA VAL A 221 13.96 -10.83 -14.35
C VAL A 221 14.76 -10.12 -15.44
N VAL A 222 14.57 -8.81 -15.58
CA VAL A 222 15.30 -7.99 -16.56
C VAL A 222 16.47 -7.23 -15.96
N HIS A 223 16.50 -7.08 -14.63
CA HIS A 223 17.61 -6.49 -13.90
C HIS A 223 17.63 -7.00 -12.45
N HIS A 224 18.83 -7.17 -11.90
CA HIS A 224 19.04 -7.31 -10.46
C HIS A 224 20.37 -6.64 -10.06
N GLY A 225 20.43 -6.00 -8.90
CA GLY A 225 21.63 -5.28 -8.47
C GLY A 225 21.39 -4.38 -7.28
N ASP A 226 22.39 -3.56 -6.96
CA ASP A 226 22.33 -2.59 -5.88
C ASP A 226 21.56 -1.34 -6.35
N VAL A 227 20.63 -0.87 -5.52
CA VAL A 227 19.81 0.31 -5.81
C VAL A 227 20.67 1.55 -6.03
N SER A 228 21.82 1.64 -5.35
CA SER A 228 22.78 2.75 -5.48
C SER A 228 23.34 2.90 -6.91
N THR A 229 23.44 1.80 -7.66
CA THR A 229 24.07 1.78 -8.99
C THR A 229 23.16 2.22 -10.15
N LEU A 230 21.84 2.32 -9.92
CA LEU A 230 20.85 2.61 -10.96
C LEU A 230 20.28 4.01 -10.83
N SER A 231 20.25 4.82 -11.87
CA SER A 231 19.42 6.04 -11.92
C SER A 231 17.91 5.73 -11.91
N LEU A 232 17.08 6.73 -11.62
CA LEU A 232 15.62 6.58 -11.72
C LEU A 232 15.20 6.28 -13.16
N GLU A 233 15.88 6.91 -14.12
CA GLU A 233 15.67 6.73 -15.54
C GLU A 233 15.97 5.28 -15.97
N GLU A 234 17.09 4.70 -15.52
CA GLU A 234 17.43 3.30 -15.81
C GLU A 234 16.43 2.32 -15.19
N MET A 235 15.97 2.57 -13.95
CA MET A 235 14.90 1.76 -13.34
C MET A 235 13.64 1.75 -14.20
N ILE A 236 13.20 2.93 -14.67
CA ILE A 236 12.05 3.07 -15.57
C ILE A 236 12.29 2.34 -16.89
N GLN A 237 13.46 2.50 -17.49
CA GLN A 237 13.81 1.85 -18.76
C GLN A 237 13.77 0.32 -18.62
N HIS A 238 14.29 -0.24 -17.54
CA HIS A 238 14.19 -1.67 -17.27
C HIS A 238 12.72 -2.11 -17.13
N MET A 239 11.90 -1.36 -16.39
CA MET A 239 10.48 -1.67 -16.18
C MET A 239 9.65 -1.63 -17.47
N VAL A 240 9.85 -0.61 -18.31
CA VAL A 240 9.04 -0.35 -19.52
C VAL A 240 9.61 -1.05 -20.77
N GLY A 241 10.93 -1.28 -20.81
CA GLY A 241 11.61 -1.88 -21.96
C GLY A 241 11.72 -0.98 -23.18
N ARG A 242 11.48 0.33 -23.02
CA ARG A 242 11.70 1.34 -24.07
C ARG A 242 12.53 2.47 -23.49
N VAL A 243 13.37 3.09 -24.32
CA VAL A 243 14.08 4.31 -23.95
C VAL A 243 13.02 5.37 -23.66
N TYR A 244 13.02 5.89 -22.44
CA TYR A 244 12.17 7.02 -22.09
C TYR A 244 12.74 8.25 -22.79
N THR A 245 12.35 8.48 -24.05
CA THR A 245 12.44 9.84 -24.61
C THR A 245 11.47 10.66 -23.80
N THR A 246 12.00 11.59 -23.00
CA THR A 246 11.24 12.60 -22.27
C THR A 246 10.13 13.11 -23.19
N VAL A 247 8.90 12.64 -22.95
CA VAL A 247 7.75 13.18 -23.66
C VAL A 247 7.71 14.63 -23.22
N GLN A 248 8.15 15.53 -24.10
CA GLN A 248 7.90 16.95 -23.93
C GLN A 248 6.40 17.04 -23.76
N LYS A 249 5.96 17.36 -22.53
CA LYS A 249 4.55 17.67 -22.29
C LYS A 249 4.29 18.92 -23.10
N GLU A 250 3.76 18.76 -24.31
CA GLU A 250 3.10 19.86 -24.98
C GLU A 250 2.10 20.46 -23.99
N ALA A 251 2.09 21.79 -23.88
CA ALA A 251 1.15 22.47 -23.02
C ALA A 251 -0.26 22.05 -23.45
N ARG A 252 -1.03 21.47 -22.52
CA ARG A 252 -2.40 21.05 -22.81
C ARG A 252 -3.23 22.31 -23.02
N THR A 253 -3.86 22.42 -24.18
CA THR A 253 -4.83 23.47 -24.45
C THR A 253 -6.20 23.07 -23.92
N TYR A 254 -6.93 24.02 -23.34
CA TYR A 254 -8.32 23.88 -22.91
C TYR A 254 -9.13 25.08 -23.43
N SER A 255 -10.45 24.98 -23.44
CA SER A 255 -11.34 26.08 -23.86
C SER A 255 -11.36 27.19 -22.80
N ASP A 256 -11.66 28.44 -23.16
CA ASP A 256 -11.98 29.49 -22.19
C ASP A 256 -13.41 29.36 -21.61
N ASP A 257 -14.21 28.41 -22.12
CA ASP A 257 -15.56 28.16 -21.64
C ASP A 257 -15.56 27.51 -20.25
N ILE A 258 -16.20 28.17 -19.28
CA ILE A 258 -16.41 27.62 -17.94
C ILE A 258 -17.36 26.42 -18.01
N LEU A 259 -16.87 25.24 -17.64
CA LEU A 259 -17.69 24.04 -17.53
C LEU A 259 -18.32 23.91 -16.15
N PHE A 260 -17.53 24.15 -15.12
CA PHE A 260 -17.92 23.99 -13.73
C PHE A 260 -17.47 25.21 -12.94
N LYS A 261 -18.37 25.75 -12.13
CA LYS A 261 -18.06 26.83 -11.21
C LYS A 261 -18.79 26.59 -9.89
N VAL A 262 -18.14 26.90 -8.78
CA VAL A 262 -18.79 27.00 -7.48
C VAL A 262 -18.37 28.29 -6.82
N GLU A 263 -19.35 28.99 -6.24
CA GLU A 263 -19.12 30.20 -5.45
C GLU A 263 -19.61 29.99 -4.03
N GLN A 264 -18.86 30.56 -3.10
CA GLN A 264 -19.12 30.59 -1.68
C GLN A 264 -19.33 29.19 -1.09
N LEU A 265 -18.57 28.19 -1.57
CA LEU A 265 -18.65 26.82 -1.07
C LEU A 265 -18.11 26.75 0.36
N ARG A 266 -19.00 26.58 1.33
CA ARG A 266 -18.64 26.44 2.75
C ARG A 266 -18.21 25.01 3.06
N ILE A 267 -16.98 24.84 3.49
CA ILE A 267 -16.45 23.57 3.98
C ILE A 267 -16.69 23.49 5.50
N ALA A 268 -17.72 22.76 5.93
CA ALA A 268 -18.16 22.78 7.33
C ALA A 268 -17.06 22.39 8.34
N LYS A 269 -16.21 21.41 8.00
CA LYS A 269 -15.18 20.89 8.90
C LYS A 269 -14.03 21.89 9.15
N THR A 270 -13.70 22.71 8.16
CA THR A 270 -12.64 23.74 8.29
C THR A 270 -13.20 25.13 8.57
N GLY A 271 -14.51 25.35 8.36
CA GLY A 271 -15.16 26.65 8.49
C GLY A 271 -14.79 27.63 7.38
N THR A 272 -14.07 27.18 6.35
CA THR A 272 -13.60 28.01 5.24
C THR A 272 -14.61 28.06 4.11
N THR A 273 -14.45 29.05 3.24
CA THR A 273 -15.25 29.23 2.03
C THR A 273 -14.32 29.23 0.82
N VAL A 274 -14.71 28.54 -0.25
CA VAL A 274 -13.90 28.38 -1.47
C VAL A 274 -14.73 28.73 -2.71
N ASP A 275 -14.10 29.45 -3.62
CA ASP A 275 -14.58 29.64 -4.98
C ASP A 275 -13.66 28.83 -5.92
N LEU A 276 -14.24 28.11 -6.88
CA LEU A 276 -13.49 27.31 -7.83
C LEU A 276 -14.15 27.36 -9.20
N GLU A 277 -13.35 27.52 -10.24
CA GLU A 277 -13.75 27.52 -11.64
C GLU A 277 -12.92 26.49 -12.41
N ILE A 278 -13.55 25.74 -13.31
CA ILE A 278 -12.92 24.73 -14.16
C ILE A 278 -13.47 24.88 -15.57
N HIS A 279 -12.57 25.00 -16.54
CA HIS A 279 -12.92 25.20 -17.94
C HIS A 279 -13.11 23.88 -18.70
N LYS A 280 -13.77 23.93 -19.86
CA LYS A 280 -14.01 22.75 -20.71
C LYS A 280 -12.68 22.17 -21.20
N GLY A 281 -12.40 20.93 -20.80
CA GLY A 281 -11.17 20.20 -21.13
C GLY A 281 -10.00 20.47 -20.20
N GLU A 282 -10.17 21.33 -19.19
CA GLU A 282 -9.14 21.63 -18.20
C GLU A 282 -9.01 20.48 -17.19
N ILE A 283 -7.77 20.23 -16.74
CA ILE A 283 -7.50 19.35 -15.60
C ILE A 283 -6.89 20.19 -14.49
N VAL A 284 -7.69 20.45 -13.46
CA VAL A 284 -7.26 21.21 -12.27
C VAL A 284 -6.70 20.26 -11.22
N GLY A 285 -5.49 20.56 -10.73
CA GLY A 285 -4.86 19.84 -9.63
C GLY A 285 -4.94 20.63 -8.33
N ILE A 286 -5.56 20.04 -7.30
CA ILE A 286 -5.64 20.64 -5.96
C ILE A 286 -4.61 19.98 -5.05
N ALA A 287 -3.66 20.76 -4.54
CA ALA A 287 -2.56 20.28 -3.71
C ALA A 287 -2.49 21.01 -2.35
N GLY A 288 -1.97 20.32 -1.34
CA GLY A 288 -1.83 20.85 0.01
C GLY A 288 -1.38 19.77 1.00
N LEU A 289 -0.82 20.16 2.14
CA LEU A 289 -0.34 19.23 3.18
C LEU A 289 -1.46 18.35 3.75
N ALA A 290 -1.10 17.30 4.50
CA ALA A 290 -2.08 16.49 5.23
C ALA A 290 -2.89 17.38 6.19
N GLY A 291 -4.22 17.21 6.21
CA GLY A 291 -5.13 18.07 6.99
C GLY A 291 -5.45 19.43 6.37
N ALA A 292 -4.91 19.77 5.18
CA ALA A 292 -5.20 21.03 4.50
C ALA A 292 -6.62 21.15 3.91
N GLY A 293 -7.53 20.19 4.17
CA GLY A 293 -8.92 20.26 3.73
C GLY A 293 -9.21 19.69 2.33
N LYS A 294 -8.28 18.93 1.71
CA LYS A 294 -8.46 18.40 0.34
C LYS A 294 -9.65 17.46 0.22
N THR A 295 -9.73 16.48 1.12
CA THR A 295 -10.82 15.50 1.17
C THR A 295 -12.13 16.20 1.51
N GLU A 296 -12.08 17.14 2.45
CA GLU A 296 -13.23 17.95 2.86
C GLU A 296 -13.77 18.82 1.73
N LEU A 297 -12.90 19.42 0.91
CA LEU A 297 -13.30 20.15 -0.29
C LEU A 297 -13.97 19.22 -1.30
N ALA A 298 -13.34 18.08 -1.61
CA ALA A 298 -13.87 17.10 -2.55
C ALA A 298 -15.25 16.58 -2.13
N GLU A 299 -15.43 16.27 -0.84
CA GLU A 299 -16.71 15.85 -0.27
C GLU A 299 -17.76 16.98 -0.26
N SER A 300 -17.34 18.23 -0.05
CA SER A 300 -18.24 19.40 -0.07
C SER A 300 -18.73 19.70 -1.49
N LEU A 301 -17.88 19.55 -2.51
CA LEU A 301 -18.24 19.80 -3.92
C LEU A 301 -19.43 18.95 -4.40
N ILE A 302 -19.58 17.74 -3.85
CA ILE A 302 -20.70 16.84 -4.15
C ILE A 302 -21.78 16.83 -3.06
N ALA A 303 -21.77 17.79 -2.12
CA ALA A 303 -22.69 17.83 -0.99
C ALA A 303 -22.77 16.51 -0.18
N HIS A 304 -21.66 15.79 -0.05
CA HIS A 304 -21.56 14.60 0.82
C HIS A 304 -21.59 14.98 2.30
N THR A 305 -21.01 16.14 2.63
CA THR A 305 -21.15 16.77 3.94
C THR A 305 -22.08 17.97 3.85
N LYS A 306 -22.58 18.44 5.00
CA LYS A 306 -23.40 19.65 5.06
C LYS A 306 -22.57 20.84 4.57
N THR A 307 -22.90 21.35 3.39
CA THR A 307 -22.26 22.50 2.77
C THR A 307 -23.32 23.50 2.30
N THR A 308 -22.88 24.70 1.96
CA THR A 308 -23.68 25.74 1.30
C THR A 308 -22.84 26.32 0.18
N GLY A 309 -23.46 26.76 -0.89
CA GLY A 309 -22.78 27.35 -2.03
C GLY A 309 -23.72 27.42 -3.21
N GLU A 310 -23.23 27.99 -4.31
CA GLU A 310 -23.93 28.02 -5.58
C GLU A 310 -23.06 27.31 -6.61
N TRP A 311 -23.62 26.35 -7.35
CA TRP A 311 -22.91 25.61 -8.38
C TRP A 311 -23.42 26.03 -9.74
N TRP A 312 -22.54 26.07 -10.73
CA TRP A 312 -22.89 26.21 -12.13
C TRP A 312 -22.22 25.10 -12.92
N ILE A 313 -23.00 24.43 -13.77
CA ILE A 313 -22.50 23.38 -14.67
C ILE A 313 -23.04 23.71 -16.06
N ASP A 314 -22.14 23.92 -17.01
CA ASP A 314 -22.47 24.33 -18.39
C ASP A 314 -23.46 25.51 -18.42
N GLY A 315 -23.18 26.53 -17.58
CA GLY A 315 -23.99 27.73 -17.42
C GLY A 315 -25.30 27.58 -16.63
N LYS A 316 -25.72 26.36 -16.27
CA LYS A 316 -26.93 26.11 -15.48
C LYS A 316 -26.62 26.14 -14.00
N ARG A 317 -27.43 26.88 -13.23
CA ARG A 317 -27.29 26.98 -11.77
C ARG A 317 -27.89 25.78 -11.04
N TYR A 318 -27.19 25.30 -10.02
CA TYR A 318 -27.56 24.19 -9.15
C TYR A 318 -27.32 24.54 -7.68
N THR A 319 -28.07 23.87 -6.82
CA THR A 319 -27.82 23.78 -5.39
C THR A 319 -27.93 22.31 -5.01
N PHE A 320 -26.87 21.74 -4.45
CA PHE A 320 -26.87 20.34 -4.06
C PHE A 320 -27.07 20.21 -2.55
N SER A 321 -27.98 19.32 -2.17
CA SER A 321 -28.23 18.93 -0.79
C SER A 321 -27.80 17.48 -0.51
N SER A 322 -27.43 16.74 -1.56
CA SER A 322 -26.92 15.36 -1.46
C SER A 322 -26.02 14.97 -2.64
N PRO A 323 -25.16 13.94 -2.49
CA PRO A 323 -24.35 13.38 -3.57
C PRO A 323 -25.15 12.91 -4.78
N LYS A 324 -26.37 12.41 -4.56
CA LYS A 324 -27.23 11.91 -5.63
C LYS A 324 -27.58 13.02 -6.64
N GLU A 325 -27.81 14.24 -6.15
CA GLU A 325 -28.13 15.39 -7.00
C GLU A 325 -26.90 15.86 -7.79
N ALA A 326 -25.72 15.89 -7.14
CA ALA A 326 -24.47 16.22 -7.80
C ALA A 326 -24.12 15.22 -8.92
N ILE A 327 -24.31 13.92 -8.66
CA ILE A 327 -24.10 12.85 -9.66
C ILE A 327 -25.08 12.99 -10.82
N ALA A 328 -26.36 13.25 -10.56
CA ALA A 328 -27.35 13.48 -11.61
C ALA A 328 -27.02 14.70 -12.49
N ALA A 329 -26.29 15.67 -11.93
CA ALA A 329 -25.80 16.84 -12.64
C ALA A 329 -24.43 16.63 -13.31
N GLY A 330 -23.84 15.42 -13.20
CA GLY A 330 -22.59 15.05 -13.88
C GLY A 330 -21.32 15.22 -13.05
N ILE A 331 -21.43 15.49 -11.73
CA ILE A 331 -20.28 15.57 -10.83
C ILE A 331 -20.15 14.27 -10.05
N CYS A 332 -19.03 13.59 -10.21
CA CYS A 332 -18.74 12.34 -9.48
C CYS A 332 -17.46 12.49 -8.66
N LEU A 333 -17.47 11.93 -7.45
CA LEU A 333 -16.28 11.80 -6.61
C LEU A 333 -15.80 10.35 -6.66
N ILE A 334 -14.51 10.17 -6.94
CA ILE A 334 -13.82 8.91 -6.67
C ILE A 334 -13.10 9.09 -5.33
N PRO A 335 -13.62 8.51 -4.23
CA PRO A 335 -13.08 8.73 -2.90
C PRO A 335 -11.74 8.01 -2.70
N GLU A 336 -11.01 8.49 -1.69
CA GLU A 336 -9.75 7.88 -1.25
C GLU A 336 -9.98 6.48 -0.66
N GLU A 337 -11.02 6.30 0.18
CA GLU A 337 -11.41 4.99 0.74
C GLU A 337 -12.61 4.37 -0.02
N ARG A 338 -12.34 3.75 -1.17
CA ARG A 338 -13.37 3.21 -2.09
C ARG A 338 -14.38 2.23 -1.47
N ARG A 339 -14.00 1.44 -0.47
CA ARG A 339 -14.93 0.45 0.15
C ARG A 339 -15.84 1.03 1.23
N LYS A 340 -15.43 2.13 1.85
CA LYS A 340 -16.21 2.77 2.91
C LYS A 340 -17.10 3.87 2.37
N GLN A 341 -16.63 4.55 1.32
CA GLN A 341 -17.24 5.77 0.78
C GLN A 341 -17.84 5.59 -0.62
N GLY A 342 -17.53 4.49 -1.32
CA GLY A 342 -17.90 4.24 -2.72
C GLY A 342 -19.12 3.34 -2.91
#